data_AF-A0A7W0Z9A8-F1
#
_entry.id   AF-A0A7W0Z9A8-F1
#
_cell.length_a   1.000
_cell.length_b   1.000
_cell.length_c   1.000
_cell.angle_alpha   90.00
_cell.angle_beta   90.00
_cell.angle_gamma   90.00
#
_symmetry.space_group_name_H-M   'P 1'
#
loop_
_entity.id
_entity.type
_entity.pdbx_description
1 polymer ?
#
loop_
_entity_poly.entity_id
_entity_poly.type
_entity_poly.pdbx_seq_one_letter_code
_entity_poly.pdbx_strand_id
1 'polypeptide(L)'
;MDRSLAWRAALLQTVAVAAVFVLLLVAPLPAGFFRENGAIVGPLAWVVCSLLTGVLMSLRLGLTLGAAFASGVVAGAVGMLLNHTAGLVLGILAFGAVAGYLGRGRHAEAAPTAVGTR
;
A
#
# COMPACT_ATOMS: atom_id res chain seq x y z
N MET A 1 -5.68 16.75 0.32
CA MET A 1 -5.52 15.28 0.16
C MET A 1 -6.76 14.78 -0.56
N ASP A 2 -6.63 13.94 -1.58
CA ASP A 2 -7.80 13.31 -2.20
C ASP A 2 -8.30 12.18 -1.29
N ARG A 3 -9.41 12.43 -0.60
CA ARG A 3 -10.01 11.48 0.35
C ARG A 3 -10.60 10.25 -0.33
N SER A 4 -11.13 10.40 -1.54
CA SER A 4 -11.71 9.30 -2.30
C SER A 4 -10.61 8.33 -2.73
N LEU A 5 -9.52 8.87 -3.29
CA LEU A 5 -8.34 8.09 -3.64
C LEU A 5 -7.74 7.39 -2.41
N ALA A 6 -7.62 8.10 -1.29
CA ALA A 6 -7.05 7.54 -0.07
C ALA A 6 -7.81 6.30 0.42
N TRP A 7 -9.14 6.40 0.52
CA TRP A 7 -9.96 5.27 0.98
C TRP A 7 -10.00 4.12 -0.01
N ARG A 8 -10.08 4.40 -1.32
CA ARG A 8 -10.05 3.36 -2.36
C ARG A 8 -8.73 2.60 -2.35
N ALA A 9 -7.61 3.32 -2.21
CA ALA A 9 -6.28 2.72 -2.12
C ALA A 9 -6.14 1.87 -0.84
N ALA A 10 -6.60 2.36 0.30
CA ALA A 10 -6.58 1.59 1.55
C ALA A 10 -7.43 0.31 1.43
N LEU A 11 -8.66 0.40 0.90
CA LEU A 11 -9.54 -0.75 0.73
C LEU A 11 -8.95 -1.81 -0.21
N LEU A 12 -8.41 -1.39 -1.36
CA LEU A 12 -7.79 -2.33 -2.29
C LEU A 12 -6.53 -2.97 -1.69
N GLN A 13 -5.72 -2.20 -0.96
CA GLN A 13 -4.58 -2.76 -0.23
C GLN A 13 -5.01 -3.79 0.80
N THR A 14 -6.08 -3.53 1.57
CA THR A 14 -6.66 -4.50 2.51
C THR A 14 -7.06 -5.78 1.80
N VAL A 15 -7.77 -5.68 0.66
CA VAL A 15 -8.22 -6.85 -0.11
C VAL A 15 -7.03 -7.64 -0.66
N ALA A 16 -6.01 -6.95 -1.20
CA ALA A 16 -4.80 -7.59 -1.70
C ALA A 16 -4.04 -8.34 -0.58
N VAL A 17 -3.84 -7.69 0.57
CA VAL A 17 -3.16 -8.30 1.73
C VAL A 17 -3.97 -9.49 2.25
N ALA A 18 -5.29 -9.36 2.37
CA ALA A 18 -6.15 -10.46 2.80
C ALA A 18 -6.08 -11.65 1.84
N ALA A 19 -6.10 -11.40 0.52
CA ALA A 19 -5.98 -12.45 -0.48
C ALA A 19 -4.63 -13.18 -0.39
N VAL A 20 -3.51 -12.45 -0.28
CA VAL A 20 -2.19 -13.06 -0.09
C VAL A 20 -2.09 -13.82 1.22
N PHE A 21 -2.69 -13.32 2.30
CA PHE A 21 -2.73 -14.01 3.58
C PHE A 21 -3.48 -15.34 3.49
N VAL A 22 -4.65 -15.36 2.85
CA VAL A 22 -5.41 -16.59 2.59
C VAL A 22 -4.60 -17.57 1.74
N LEU A 23 -3.94 -17.11 0.68
CA LEU A 23 -3.07 -17.95 -0.16
C LEU A 23 -1.93 -18.58 0.63
N LEU A 24 -1.26 -17.79 1.48
CA LEU A 24 -0.19 -18.26 2.34
C LEU A 24 -0.68 -19.24 3.42
N LEU A 25 -1.92 -19.05 3.90
CA LEU A 25 -2.53 -19.92 4.90
C LEU A 25 -2.87 -21.31 4.34
N VAL A 26 -3.30 -21.39 3.07
CA VAL A 26 -3.67 -22.66 2.41
C VAL A 26 -2.50 -23.34 1.69
N ALA A 27 -1.39 -22.63 1.52
CA ALA A 27 -0.21 -23.18 0.86
C ALA A 27 0.43 -24.31 1.70
N PRO A 28 0.91 -25.40 1.07
CA PRO A 28 1.57 -26.51 1.77
C PRO A 28 3.01 -26.12 2.17
N LEU A 29 3.13 -25.19 3.11
CA LEU A 29 4.40 -24.66 3.58
C LEU A 29 4.99 -25.55 4.70
N PRO A 30 6.31 -25.79 4.72
CA PRO A 30 6.97 -26.53 5.79
C PRO A 30 6.72 -25.90 7.17
N ALA A 31 6.68 -26.73 8.21
CA ALA A 31 6.63 -26.26 9.58
C ALA A 31 7.85 -25.38 9.87
N GLY A 32 7.62 -24.16 10.36
CA GLY A 32 8.69 -23.18 10.61
C GLY A 32 9.03 -22.26 9.44
N PHE A 33 8.40 -22.41 8.26
CA PHE A 33 8.65 -21.57 7.09
C PHE A 33 8.64 -20.07 7.41
N PHE A 34 7.63 -19.59 8.14
CA PHE A 34 7.52 -18.18 8.54
C PHE A 34 8.53 -17.77 9.62
N ARG A 35 9.06 -18.71 10.41
CA ARG A 35 10.12 -18.41 11.39
C ARG A 35 11.44 -18.12 10.67
N GLU A 36 11.71 -18.85 9.60
CA GLU A 36 12.95 -18.73 8.82
C GLU A 36 12.86 -17.64 7.76
N ASN A 37 11.72 -17.51 7.10
CA ASN A 37 11.55 -16.65 5.93
C ASN A 37 10.62 -15.45 6.19
N GLY A 38 9.96 -15.36 7.35
CA GLY A 38 8.97 -14.30 7.63
C GLY A 38 9.52 -12.88 7.48
N ALA A 39 10.80 -12.68 7.80
CA ALA A 39 11.49 -11.41 7.62
C ALA A 39 11.58 -10.95 6.15
N ILE A 40 11.51 -11.89 5.20
CA ILE A 40 11.54 -11.61 3.76
C ILE A 40 10.13 -11.71 3.16
N VAL A 41 9.37 -12.74 3.55
CA VAL A 41 8.02 -13.02 3.05
C VAL A 41 7.07 -11.87 3.37
N GLY A 42 7.16 -11.27 4.57
CA GLY A 42 6.34 -10.12 4.95
C GLY A 42 6.56 -8.91 4.03
N PRO A 43 7.80 -8.38 3.93
CA PRO A 43 8.11 -7.28 3.02
C PRO A 43 7.80 -7.59 1.55
N LEU A 44 8.07 -8.82 1.09
CA LEU A 44 7.78 -9.21 -0.29
C LEU A 44 6.27 -9.22 -0.55
N ALA A 45 5.48 -9.82 0.33
CA ALA A 45 4.02 -9.80 0.26
C ALA A 45 3.49 -8.36 0.25
N TRP A 46 4.05 -7.49 1.09
CA TRP A 46 3.67 -6.08 1.13
C TRP A 46 3.92 -5.36 -0.21
N VAL A 47 5.10 -5.56 -0.81
CA VAL A 47 5.45 -4.98 -2.11
C VAL A 47 4.54 -5.52 -3.21
N VAL A 48 4.30 -6.83 -3.26
CA VAL A 48 3.39 -7.44 -4.24
C VAL A 48 1.97 -6.89 -4.11
N CYS A 49 1.44 -6.79 -2.89
CA CYS A 49 0.12 -6.20 -2.63
C CYS A 49 0.06 -4.74 -3.07
N SER A 50 1.11 -3.96 -2.76
CA SER A 50 1.19 -2.55 -3.14
C SER A 50 1.21 -2.36 -4.65
N LEU A 51 1.98 -3.19 -5.37
CA LEU A 51 2.01 -3.20 -6.83
C LEU A 51 0.65 -3.58 -7.42
N LEU A 52 0.01 -4.63 -6.88
CA LEU A 52 -1.33 -5.04 -7.30
C LEU A 52 -2.35 -3.91 -7.11
N THR A 53 -2.35 -3.26 -5.96
CA THR A 53 -3.19 -2.07 -5.70
C THR A 53 -2.89 -0.95 -6.69
N GLY A 54 -1.62 -0.69 -6.97
CA GLY A 54 -1.18 0.30 -7.96
C GLY A 54 -1.70 0.01 -9.37
N VAL A 55 -1.63 -1.25 -9.80
CA VAL A 55 -2.16 -1.71 -11.10
C VAL A 55 -3.68 -1.55 -11.16
N LEU A 56 -4.40 -2.05 -10.14
CA LEU A 56 -5.88 -1.98 -10.07
C LEU A 56 -6.39 -0.53 -10.04
N MET A 57 -5.60 0.40 -9.51
CA MET A 57 -5.93 1.82 -9.48
C MET A 57 -5.32 2.64 -10.62
N SER A 58 -4.56 2.01 -11.52
CA SER A 58 -3.81 2.70 -12.59
C SER A 58 -2.97 3.88 -12.05
N LEU A 59 -2.24 3.65 -10.96
CA LEU A 59 -1.33 4.61 -10.35
C LEU A 59 0.02 4.60 -11.07
N ARG A 60 0.67 5.77 -11.17
CA ARG A 60 2.06 5.86 -11.65
C ARG A 60 2.95 5.00 -10.75
N LEU A 61 3.88 4.26 -11.35
CA LEU A 61 4.74 3.34 -10.62
C LEU A 61 5.48 4.03 -9.46
N GLY A 62 6.02 5.23 -9.69
CA GLY A 62 6.68 6.01 -8.63
C GLY A 62 5.78 6.39 -7.46
N LEU A 63 4.48 6.66 -7.70
CA LEU A 63 3.51 6.91 -6.63
C LEU A 63 3.27 5.65 -5.80
N THR A 64 3.09 4.52 -6.49
CA THR A 64 2.87 3.22 -5.85
C THR A 64 4.07 2.81 -5.01
N LEU A 65 5.29 2.95 -5.54
CA LEU A 65 6.52 2.62 -4.83
C LEU A 65 6.75 3.56 -3.63
N GLY A 66 6.51 4.86 -3.79
CA GLY A 66 6.61 5.83 -2.69
C GLY A 66 5.61 5.53 -1.58
N ALA A 67 4.35 5.23 -1.91
CA ALA A 67 3.34 4.81 -0.96
C ALA A 67 3.70 3.49 -0.28
N ALA A 68 4.16 2.50 -1.04
CA ALA A 68 4.59 1.20 -0.54
C ALA A 68 5.74 1.32 0.48
N PHE A 69 6.76 2.11 0.15
CA PHE A 69 7.91 2.31 1.02
C PHE A 69 7.53 3.04 2.31
N ALA A 70 6.87 4.19 2.21
CA ALA A 70 6.48 4.98 3.38
C ALA A 70 5.55 4.18 4.33
N SER A 71 4.55 3.50 3.77
CA SER A 71 3.64 2.67 4.56
C SER A 71 4.27 1.38 5.09
N GLY A 72 5.22 0.79 4.36
CA GLY A 72 5.98 -0.37 4.79
C GLY A 72 6.86 -0.06 6.00
N VAL A 73 7.49 1.13 6.02
CA VAL A 73 8.25 1.61 7.19
C VAL A 73 7.32 1.78 8.41
N VAL A 74 6.14 2.38 8.22
CA VAL A 74 5.14 2.51 9.30
C VAL A 74 4.70 1.13 9.80
N ALA A 75 4.36 0.22 8.89
CA ALA A 75 3.92 -1.13 9.22
C ALA A 75 4.98 -1.91 10.02
N GLY A 76 6.24 -1.84 9.56
CA GLY A 76 7.38 -2.48 10.20
C GLY A 76 7.65 -1.92 11.60
N ALA A 77 7.76 -0.59 11.71
CA ALA A 77 8.02 0.07 13.00
C ALA A 77 6.90 -0.25 14.02
N VAL A 78 5.65 0.03 13.67
CA VAL A 78 4.51 -0.24 14.57
C VAL A 78 4.38 -1.73 14.88
N GLY A 79 4.63 -2.59 13.89
CA GLY A 79 4.60 -4.04 14.06
C GLY A 79 5.59 -4.54 15.11
N MET A 80 6.79 -3.95 15.13
CA MET A 80 7.84 -4.27 16.10
C MET A 80 7.59 -3.64 17.48
N LEU A 81 7.07 -2.41 17.52
CA LEU A 81 6.82 -1.69 18.78
C LEU A 81 5.57 -2.19 19.52
N LEU A 82 4.51 -2.56 18.81
CA LEU A 82 3.22 -2.92 19.39
C LEU A 82 2.88 -4.38 19.14
N ASN A 83 2.47 -4.70 17.91
CA ASN A 83 2.16 -6.04 17.44
C ASN A 83 1.90 -6.02 15.93
N HIS A 84 1.97 -7.20 15.32
CA HIS A 84 1.81 -7.37 13.88
C HIS A 84 0.49 -6.79 13.34
N THR A 85 -0.63 -6.99 14.06
CA THR A 85 -1.95 -6.51 13.63
C THR A 85 -2.03 -4.98 13.63
N ALA A 86 -1.54 -4.32 14.68
CA ALA A 86 -1.47 -2.87 14.74
C ALA A 86 -0.60 -2.30 13.60
N GLY A 87 0.54 -2.96 13.33
CA GLY A 87 1.41 -2.60 12.21
C GLY A 87 0.71 -2.69 10.86
N LEU A 88 -0.01 -3.79 10.59
CA LEU A 88 -0.78 -3.95 9.36
C LEU A 88 -1.85 -2.87 9.20
N VAL A 89 -2.67 -2.63 10.23
CA VAL A 89 -3.74 -1.63 10.18
C VAL A 89 -3.17 -0.23 9.92
N LEU A 90 -2.18 0.19 10.69
CA LEU A 90 -1.57 1.51 10.51
C LEU A 90 -0.80 1.63 9.19
N GLY A 91 -0.15 0.56 8.74
CA GLY A 91 0.48 0.49 7.42
C GLY A 91 -0.52 0.70 6.29
N ILE A 92 -1.66 0.01 6.31
CA ILE A 92 -2.70 0.15 5.27
C ILE A 92 -3.26 1.58 5.25
N LEU A 93 -3.55 2.15 6.42
CA LEU A 93 -4.01 3.53 6.52
C LEU A 93 -2.95 4.52 5.99
N ALA A 94 -1.68 4.29 6.32
CA ALA A 94 -0.57 5.08 5.79
C ALA A 94 -0.45 4.96 4.27
N PHE A 95 -0.64 3.76 3.70
CA PHE A 95 -0.63 3.56 2.24
C PHE A 95 -1.69 4.42 1.57
N GLY A 96 -2.94 4.34 2.05
CA GLY A 96 -4.04 5.16 1.55
C GLY A 96 -3.77 6.66 1.70
N ALA A 97 -3.29 7.09 2.87
CA ALA A 97 -2.97 8.49 3.15
C ALA A 97 -1.89 9.03 2.20
N VAL A 98 -0.79 8.29 1.99
CA VAL A 98 0.31 8.68 1.10
C VAL A 98 -0.16 8.69 -0.36
N ALA A 99 -0.91 7.67 -0.81
CA ALA A 99 -1.48 7.65 -2.16
C ALA A 99 -2.41 8.84 -2.41
N GLY A 100 -3.30 9.17 -1.47
CA GLY A 100 -4.19 10.33 -1.56
C GLY A 100 -3.49 11.69 -1.43
N TYR A 101 -2.37 11.75 -0.71
CA TYR A 101 -1.53 12.94 -0.61
C TYR A 101 -0.80 13.23 -1.93
N LEU A 102 -0.11 12.22 -2.46
CA LEU A 102 0.69 12.33 -3.68
C LEU A 102 -0.18 12.38 -4.95
N GLY A 103 -1.35 11.74 -4.94
CA GLY A 103 -2.31 11.76 -6.05
C GLY A 103 -2.96 13.13 -6.30
N ARG A 104 -2.84 14.09 -5.38
CA ARG A 104 -3.32 15.47 -5.57
C ARG A 104 -2.75 16.16 -6.82
N GLY A 105 -1.51 15.84 -7.20
CA GLY A 105 -0.89 16.42 -8.40
C GLY A 105 -1.67 16.17 -9.68
N ARG A 106 -2.46 15.07 -9.74
CA ARG A 106 -3.29 14.72 -10.90
C ARG A 106 -4.43 15.70 -11.17
N HIS A 107 -4.95 16.37 -10.13
CA HIS A 107 -6.03 17.36 -10.27
C HIS A 107 -5.50 18.78 -10.47
N ALA A 108 -4.31 19.09 -9.93
CA ALA A 108 -3.67 20.40 -10.12
C ALA A 108 -3.14 20.59 -11.54
N GLU A 109 -2.61 19.54 -12.17
CA GLU A 109 -2.10 19.58 -13.56
C GLU A 109 -3.22 19.51 -14.61
N ALA A 110 -4.41 19.03 -14.23
CA ALA A 110 -5.60 19.00 -15.07
C ALA A 110 -6.46 20.26 -14.96
N ALA A 111 -6.14 21.19 -14.05
CA ALA A 111 -6.75 22.52 -14.05
C ALA A 111 -6.24 23.24 -15.30
N PRO A 112 -7.10 23.56 -16.28
CA PRO A 112 -6.65 24.26 -17.47
C PRO A 112 -6.00 25.56 -17.02
N THR A 113 -4.80 25.83 -17.52
CA THR A 113 -4.29 27.18 -17.68
C THR A 113 -5.36 27.96 -18.45
N ALA A 114 -6.28 28.59 -17.71
CA ALA A 114 -7.13 29.66 -18.21
C ALA A 114 -6.23 30.89 -18.43
N VAL A 115 -5.30 30.74 -19.37
CA VAL A 115 -4.50 31.79 -19.95
C VAL A 115 -4.65 31.63 -21.45
N GLY A 116 -5.67 32.30 -21.95
CA GLY A 116 -5.86 32.68 -23.35
C GLY A 116 -6.70 33.95 -23.32
N THR A 117 -6.11 35.12 -23.11
CA THR A 117 -5.73 36.05 -24.20
C THR A 117 -6.81 36.17 -25.30
N ARG A 118 -7.77 37.07 -25.09
CA ARG A 118 -7.86 38.38 -25.76
C ARG A 118 -9.09 39.14 -25.28
#